data_AF-A0A225UJT4-F1
#
_entry.id   AF-A0A225UJT4-F1
#
_cell.length_a   1.000
_cell.length_b   1.000
_cell.length_c   1.000
_cell.angle_alpha   90.00
_cell.angle_beta   90.00
_cell.angle_gamma   90.00
#
_symmetry.space_group_name_H-M   'P 1'
#
loop_
_entity.id
_entity.type
_entity.pdbx_description
1 polymer ?
#
loop_
_entity_poly.entity_id
_entity_poly.type
_entity_poly.pdbx_seq_one_letter_code
_entity_poly.pdbx_strand_id
1 'polypeptide(L)'
;MKIATCLALLAVSISSTVAEGSVLSLRKLADCDFECPENLAFVCGTNDQSYTNECYLRRDSCKRPELNIKVKLNEECPSPPPEVGVVGSGGQ
;
A
#
# COMPACT_ATOMS: atom_id res chain seq x y z
N MET A 1 -30.06 -40.83 -37.14
CA MET A 1 -28.89 -39.94 -37.26
C MET A 1 -28.54 -39.51 -35.84
N LYS A 2 -27.59 -40.19 -35.18
CA LYS A 2 -26.12 -39.98 -35.25
C LYS A 2 -25.69 -38.97 -34.15
N ILE A 3 -24.84 -39.25 -33.17
CA ILE A 3 -24.14 -40.46 -32.74
C ILE A 3 -23.85 -40.31 -31.23
N ALA A 4 -23.84 -41.41 -30.49
CA ALA A 4 -23.12 -41.54 -29.22
C ALA A 4 -21.62 -41.23 -29.39
N THR A 5 -21.05 -40.47 -28.47
CA THR A 5 -19.59 -40.35 -28.29
C THR A 5 -19.34 -40.55 -26.80
N CYS A 6 -19.15 -41.77 -26.30
CA CYS A 6 -18.00 -42.66 -26.50
C CYS A 6 -16.69 -42.02 -26.01
N LEU A 7 -16.26 -42.49 -24.83
CA LEU A 7 -14.91 -42.52 -24.27
C LEU A 7 -13.81 -41.92 -25.17
N ALA A 8 -13.45 -40.66 -24.91
CA ALA A 8 -12.11 -40.16 -25.15
C ALA A 8 -11.57 -39.68 -23.80
N LEU A 9 -10.72 -40.52 -23.22
CA LEU A 9 -9.85 -40.20 -22.10
C LEU A 9 -8.93 -39.03 -22.46
N LEU A 10 -8.49 -38.32 -21.41
CA LEU A 10 -7.42 -37.32 -21.31
C LEU A 10 -7.85 -35.84 -21.28
N ALA A 11 -8.00 -35.37 -20.03
CA ALA A 11 -7.74 -34.00 -19.56
C ALA A 11 -8.52 -32.83 -20.17
N VAL A 12 -9.71 -32.56 -19.65
CA VAL A 12 -10.03 -31.19 -19.20
C VAL A 12 -10.29 -31.26 -17.71
N SER A 13 -9.17 -31.23 -17.01
CA SER A 13 -8.99 -31.01 -15.59
C SER A 13 -9.72 -29.74 -15.14
N ILE A 14 -10.55 -29.89 -14.10
CA ILE A 14 -10.92 -28.89 -13.08
C ILE A 14 -11.68 -27.68 -13.67
N SER A 15 -12.86 -27.35 -13.11
CA SER A 15 -13.43 -26.01 -13.27
C SER A 15 -12.34 -24.99 -12.98
N SER A 16 -11.76 -24.45 -14.04
CA SER A 16 -10.62 -23.57 -13.97
C SER A 16 -11.18 -22.19 -13.63
N THR A 17 -11.55 -21.97 -12.37
CA THR A 17 -11.36 -20.64 -11.77
C THR A 17 -9.86 -20.50 -11.47
N VAL A 18 -9.04 -20.51 -12.53
CA VAL A 18 -7.71 -19.93 -12.46
C VAL A 18 -7.91 -18.42 -12.35
N ALA A 19 -7.85 -17.91 -11.12
CA ALA A 19 -7.27 -16.61 -10.81
C ALA A 19 -7.17 -16.29 -9.30
N GLU A 20 -7.09 -17.27 -8.39
CA GLU A 20 -6.83 -16.99 -6.96
C GLU A 20 -5.33 -16.63 -6.70
N GLY A 21 -4.68 -15.96 -7.65
CA GLY A 21 -3.27 -15.57 -7.59
C GLY A 21 -2.93 -14.25 -8.29
N SER A 22 -3.90 -13.53 -8.86
CA SER A 22 -3.65 -12.17 -9.39
C SER A 22 -4.86 -11.22 -9.41
N VAL A 23 -6.09 -11.69 -9.16
CA VAL A 23 -7.26 -10.78 -9.05
C VAL A 23 -7.55 -10.30 -7.61
N LEU A 24 -6.95 -10.93 -6.59
CA LEU A 24 -7.09 -10.51 -5.19
C LEU A 24 -6.34 -9.20 -4.89
N SER A 25 -5.29 -8.89 -5.67
CA SER A 25 -4.44 -7.73 -5.44
C SER A 25 -4.99 -6.44 -6.06
N LEU A 26 -5.63 -6.51 -7.23
CA LEU A 26 -6.07 -5.31 -7.95
C LEU A 26 -7.38 -4.71 -7.43
N ARG A 27 -8.32 -5.55 -6.95
CA ARG A 27 -9.58 -5.06 -6.35
C ARG A 27 -9.39 -4.47 -4.96
N LYS A 28 -8.36 -4.89 -4.22
CA LYS A 28 -8.06 -4.38 -2.88
C LYS A 28 -7.63 -2.92 -2.92
N LEU A 29 -6.88 -2.51 -3.95
CA LEU A 29 -6.42 -1.12 -4.10
C LEU A 29 -7.56 -0.14 -4.38
N ALA A 30 -8.61 -0.59 -5.06
CA ALA A 30 -9.79 0.23 -5.38
C ALA A 30 -10.65 0.54 -4.14
N ASP A 31 -10.61 -0.29 -3.11
CA ASP A 31 -11.31 -0.08 -1.83
C ASP A 31 -10.63 0.99 -0.96
N CYS A 32 -9.37 1.30 -1.25
CA CYS A 32 -8.58 2.26 -0.50
C CYS A 32 -8.74 3.71 -0.99
N ASP A 33 -9.52 3.97 -2.05
CA ASP A 33 -9.69 5.31 -2.59
C ASP A 33 -10.95 5.97 -2.01
N PHE A 34 -10.82 6.44 -0.77
CA PHE A 34 -11.85 7.19 -0.05
C PHE A 34 -11.47 8.67 0.12
N GLU A 35 -12.51 9.51 0.25
CA GLU A 35 -12.37 10.94 0.50
C GLU A 35 -11.85 11.19 1.92
N CYS A 36 -10.92 12.13 2.03
CA CYS A 36 -10.37 12.57 3.31
C CYS A 36 -10.64 14.07 3.50
N PRO A 37 -11.00 14.50 4.72
CA PRO A 37 -11.11 15.92 5.02
C PRO A 37 -9.75 16.62 4.90
N GLU A 38 -9.76 17.89 4.48
CA GLU A 38 -8.56 18.71 4.28
C GLU A 38 -8.07 19.40 5.57
N ASN A 39 -8.51 18.93 6.75
CA ASN A 39 -8.07 19.51 8.02
C ASN A 39 -6.58 19.20 8.27
N LEU A 40 -5.85 20.23 8.73
CA LEU A 40 -4.46 20.13 9.13
C LEU A 40 -4.38 19.58 10.57
N ALA A 41 -4.29 18.26 10.69
CA ALA A 41 -4.13 17.55 11.97
C ALA A 41 -3.01 16.52 11.81
N PHE A 42 -1.80 17.02 11.61
CA PHE A 42 -0.66 16.22 11.17
C PHE A 42 -0.38 15.02 12.07
N VAL A 43 0.06 13.93 11.45
CA VAL A 43 0.50 12.71 12.14
C VAL A 43 1.78 12.17 11.52
N CYS A 44 2.61 11.57 12.34
CA CYS A 44 3.83 10.89 11.91
C CYS A 44 3.53 9.40 11.82
N GLY A 45 3.78 8.79 10.66
CA GLY A 45 3.66 7.36 10.47
C GLY A 45 4.81 6.57 11.09
N THR A 46 4.61 5.28 11.32
CA THR A 46 5.68 4.33 11.68
C THR A 46 6.72 4.15 10.57
N ASN A 47 6.43 4.64 9.37
CA ASN A 47 7.35 4.73 8.24
C ASN A 47 8.13 6.07 8.19
N ASP A 48 8.12 6.84 9.28
CA ASP A 48 8.80 8.14 9.41
C ASP A 48 8.38 9.17 8.35
N GLN A 49 7.13 9.05 7.87
CA GLN A 49 6.52 9.97 6.91
C GLN A 49 5.39 10.75 7.58
N SER A 50 5.37 12.07 7.38
CA SER A 50 4.29 12.94 7.85
C SER A 50 3.08 12.87 6.92
N TYR A 51 1.88 12.83 7.50
CA TYR A 51 0.61 12.90 6.79
C TYR A 51 -0.20 14.09 7.29
N THR A 52 -0.91 14.76 6.38
CA THR A 52 -1.77 15.92 6.69
C THR A 52 -2.77 15.65 7.81
N ASN A 53 -3.29 14.41 7.86
CA ASN A 53 -4.06 13.88 8.98
C ASN A 53 -4.12 12.34 8.94
N GLU A 54 -4.74 11.74 9.97
CA GLU A 54 -4.88 10.29 10.11
C GLU A 54 -5.64 9.64 8.93
N CYS A 55 -6.60 10.34 8.30
CA CYS A 55 -7.32 9.78 7.15
C CYS A 55 -6.36 9.49 5.99
N TYR A 56 -5.48 10.45 5.67
CA TYR A 56 -4.47 10.28 4.63
C TYR A 56 -3.48 9.15 4.96
N LEU A 57 -3.09 9.00 6.24
CA LEU A 57 -2.26 7.88 6.69
C LEU A 57 -2.98 6.53 6.47
N ARG A 58 -4.25 6.42 6.86
CA ARG A 58 -5.05 5.18 6.69
C ARG A 58 -5.20 4.82 5.22
N ARG A 59 -5.42 5.81 4.36
CA ARG A 59 -5.51 5.60 2.91
C ARG A 59 -4.23 4.97 2.37
N ASP A 60 -3.09 5.49 2.80
CA ASP A 60 -1.80 4.99 2.37
C ASP A 60 -1.48 3.61 2.96
N SER A 61 -1.79 3.39 4.25
CA SER A 61 -1.70 2.07 4.89
C SER A 61 -2.59 1.03 4.20
N CYS A 62 -3.74 1.42 3.67
CA CYS A 62 -4.62 0.53 2.92
C CYS A 62 -4.02 0.17 1.56
N LYS A 63 -3.44 1.16 0.86
CA LYS A 63 -2.79 0.96 -0.44
C LYS A 63 -1.49 0.16 -0.34
N ARG A 64 -0.81 0.21 0.82
CA ARG A 64 0.49 -0.45 1.08
C ARG A 64 0.43 -1.32 2.34
N PRO A 65 -0.38 -2.40 2.34
CA PRO A 65 -0.58 -3.23 3.52
C PRO A 65 0.72 -3.90 4.01
N GLU A 66 1.69 -4.13 3.12
CA GLU A 66 3.01 -4.67 3.47
C GLU A 66 3.83 -3.77 4.41
N LEU A 67 3.55 -2.46 4.43
CA LEU A 67 4.27 -1.50 5.28
C LEU A 67 3.67 -1.38 6.69
N ASN A 68 2.44 -1.86 6.90
CA ASN A 68 1.73 -1.83 8.18
C ASN A 68 1.86 -0.45 8.89
N ILE A 69 1.58 0.61 8.14
CA ILE A 69 1.77 1.99 8.58
C ILE A 69 0.76 2.30 9.68
N LYS A 70 1.25 2.75 10.83
CA LYS A 70 0.42 3.19 11.97
C LYS A 70 0.84 4.59 12.38
N VAL A 71 0.00 5.26 13.18
CA VAL A 71 0.40 6.51 13.83
C VAL A 71 1.51 6.21 14.84
N LYS A 72 2.65 6.86 14.68
CA LYS A 72 3.78 6.90 15.61
C LYS A 72 3.66 8.10 16.56
N LEU A 73 3.32 9.27 16.04
CA LEU A 73 3.10 10.52 16.80
C LEU A 73 1.89 11.28 16.25
N ASN A 74 1.18 12.03 17.11
CA ASN A 74 0.04 12.88 16.74
C ASN A 74 0.47 14.29 16.32
N GLU A 75 1.60 14.36 15.60
CA GLU A 75 2.25 15.56 15.10
C GLU A 75 3.09 15.17 13.86
N GLU A 76 3.66 16.14 13.16
CA GLU A 76 4.55 15.88 12.02
C GLU A 76 5.78 15.06 12.45
N CYS A 77 6.33 14.25 11.55
CA CYS A 77 7.60 13.59 11.83
C CYS A 77 8.70 14.64 12.02
N PRO A 78 9.63 14.43 12.97
CA PRO A 78 10.74 15.33 13.18
C PRO A 78 11.56 15.42 11.88
N SER A 79 11.73 16.63 11.36
CA SER A 79 12.70 16.86 10.30
C SER A 79 14.09 16.48 10.83
N PRO A 80 14.96 15.85 10.02
CA PRO A 80 16.36 15.76 10.40
C PRO A 80 16.83 17.18 10.75
N PRO A 81 17.61 17.34 11.83
CA PRO A 81 18.19 18.64 12.12
C PRO A 81 18.88 19.12 10.84
N PRO A 82 18.76 20.42 10.48
CA PRO A 82 19.53 20.94 9.36
C PRO A 82 20.96 20.53 9.61
N GLU A 83 21.59 19.82 8.66
CA GLU A 83 23.02 19.55 8.71
C GLU A 83 23.66 20.89 9.08
N VAL A 84 24.17 20.99 10.30
CA VAL A 84 25.06 22.08 10.67
C VAL A 84 26.17 21.91 9.67
N GLY A 85 26.18 22.78 8.66
CA GLY A 85 27.26 22.85 7.71
C GLY A 85 28.52 22.81 8.53
N VAL A 86 29.34 21.77 8.31
CA VAL A 86 30.74 21.82 8.69
C VAL A 86 31.25 23.06 7.98
N VAL A 87 31.26 24.19 8.69
CA VAL A 87 32.15 25.29 8.37
C VAL A 87 33.52 24.67 8.56
N GLY A 88 34.10 24.22 7.45
CA GLY A 88 35.49 23.86 7.41
C GLY A 88 36.24 25.09 7.87
N SER A 89 36.76 25.06 9.09
CA SER A 89 37.75 26.01 9.55
C SER A 89 39.02 25.76 8.74
N GLY A 90 39.07 26.31 7.53
CA GLY A 90 40.30 26.64 6.85
C GLY A 90 40.89 27.85 7.56
N GLY A 91 41.69 27.60 8.59
CA GLY A 91 42.56 28.58 9.23
C GLY A 91 44.00 28.25 8.91
N GLN A 92 44.75 29.26 8.47
CA GLN A 92 46.18 29.27 8.11
C GLN A 92 47.09 28.65 9.16
#